data_AF-A0A178MQC9-F1
#
_entry.id   AF-A0A178MQC9-F1
#
_cell.length_a   1.000
_cell.length_b   1.000
_cell.length_c   1.000
_cell.angle_alpha   90.00
_cell.angle_beta   90.00
_cell.angle_gamma   90.00
#
_symmetry.space_group_name_H-M   'P 1'
#
loop_
_entity.id
_entity.type
_entity.pdbx_description
1 polymer ?
#
loop_
_entity_poly.entity_id
_entity_poly.type
_entity_poly.pdbx_seq_one_letter_code
_entity_poly.pdbx_strand_id
1 'polypeptide(L)'
;MSKFIHKMVDGVLSPLTSAEIVELEAREAQWAAGQAERDRAAHNSPILAEIAALDARRVRPAAEVALALASGNPPAPADLDRLASLTAAIAALRGELQP
;
A
#
# COMPACT_ATOMS: atom_id res chain seq x y z
N MET A 1 32.31 -1.39 -24.32
CA MET A 1 32.93 -0.29 -23.55
C MET A 1 32.94 -0.70 -22.08
N SER A 2 34.12 -0.92 -21.48
CA SER A 2 34.23 -1.34 -20.07
C SER A 2 34.02 -0.13 -19.16
N LYS A 3 32.99 -0.14 -18.30
CA LYS A 3 32.81 0.89 -17.26
C LYS A 3 33.79 0.58 -16.13
N PHE A 4 34.84 1.39 -15.95
CA PHE A 4 35.75 1.26 -14.81
C PHE A 4 35.10 1.84 -13.56
N ILE A 5 34.60 0.97 -12.67
CA ILE A 5 34.00 1.37 -11.40
C ILE A 5 35.12 1.48 -10.35
N HIS A 6 35.15 2.59 -9.61
CA HIS A 6 36.19 2.89 -8.63
C HIS A 6 35.57 3.10 -7.24
N LYS A 7 36.30 2.73 -6.20
CA LYS A 7 36.01 3.05 -4.79
C LYS A 7 36.97 4.12 -4.28
N MET A 8 36.54 4.90 -3.29
CA MET A 8 37.42 5.87 -2.61
C MET A 8 37.90 5.23 -1.30
N VAL A 9 39.22 5.13 -1.13
CA VAL A 9 39.86 4.64 0.12
C VAL A 9 40.88 5.69 0.53
N ASP A 10 40.72 6.28 1.71
CA ASP A 10 41.59 7.33 2.25
C ASP A 10 41.83 8.52 1.29
N GLY A 11 40.79 8.91 0.53
CA GLY A 11 40.86 10.00 -0.45
C GLY A 11 41.50 9.63 -1.80
N VAL A 12 41.90 8.36 -1.99
CA VAL A 12 42.46 7.84 -3.24
C VAL A 12 41.42 7.02 -3.99
N LEU A 13 41.20 7.34 -5.28
CA LEU A 13 40.39 6.55 -6.20
C LEU A 13 41.13 5.26 -6.56
N SER A 14 40.58 4.13 -6.13
CA SER A 14 41.09 2.79 -6.40
C SER A 14 40.08 1.99 -7.23
N PRO A 15 40.50 1.20 -8.23
CA PRO A 15 39.58 0.33 -8.95
C PRO A 15 38.96 -0.69 -7.99
N LEU A 16 37.68 -1.02 -8.19
CA LEU A 16 37.06 -2.13 -7.48
C LEU A 16 37.72 -3.44 -7.90
N THR A 17 37.94 -4.32 -6.93
CA THR A 17 38.37 -5.69 -7.21
C THR A 17 37.22 -6.49 -7.84
N SER A 18 37.54 -7.58 -8.54
CA SER A 18 36.52 -8.44 -9.14
C SER A 18 35.52 -8.98 -8.12
N ALA A 19 35.96 -9.29 -6.90
CA ALA A 19 35.08 -9.73 -5.83
C ALA A 19 34.08 -8.64 -5.41
N GLU A 20 34.52 -7.39 -5.32
CA GLU A 20 33.65 -6.25 -4.96
C GLU A 20 32.65 -5.91 -6.07
N ILE A 21 33.05 -6.06 -7.35
CA ILE A 21 32.13 -5.88 -8.48
C ILE A 21 31.02 -6.94 -8.41
N VAL A 22 31.37 -8.21 -8.19
CA VAL A 22 30.39 -9.31 -8.06
C VAL A 22 29.47 -9.09 -6.85
N GLU A 23 29.98 -8.59 -5.73
CA GLU A 23 29.15 -8.24 -4.57
C GLU A 23 28.18 -7.09 -4.88
N LEU A 24 28.64 -6.06 -5.61
CA LEU A 24 27.81 -4.93 -6.01
C LEU A 24 26.69 -5.37 -6.97
N GLU A 25 27.03 -6.17 -7.99
CA GLU A 25 26.07 -6.74 -8.93
C GLU A 25 25.06 -7.64 -8.22
N ALA A 26 25.49 -8.44 -7.24
CA ALA A 26 24.59 -9.25 -6.43
C ALA A 26 23.64 -8.39 -5.58
N ARG A 27 24.11 -7.28 -4.99
CA ARG A 27 23.26 -6.33 -4.27
C ARG A 27 22.27 -5.61 -5.19
N GLU A 28 22.70 -5.17 -6.37
CA GLU A 28 21.81 -4.55 -7.36
C GLU A 28 20.74 -5.55 -7.84
N ALA A 29 21.12 -6.82 -8.07
CA ALA A 29 20.18 -7.88 -8.43
C ALA A 29 19.16 -8.14 -7.32
N GLN A 30 19.58 -8.16 -6.05
CA GLN A 30 18.68 -8.27 -4.89
C GLN A 30 17.76 -7.05 -4.76
N TRP A 31 18.30 -5.84 -4.99
CA TRP A 31 17.51 -4.63 -4.98
C TRP A 31 16.45 -4.65 -6.08
N ALA A 32 16.82 -5.03 -7.30
CA ALA A 32 15.90 -5.19 -8.42
C ALA A 32 14.83 -6.26 -8.15
N ALA A 33 15.21 -7.39 -7.54
CA ALA A 33 14.27 -8.44 -7.15
C ALA A 33 13.21 -7.95 -6.15
N GLY A 34 13.55 -7.00 -5.28
CA GLY A 34 12.61 -6.38 -4.34
C GLY A 34 11.78 -5.23 -4.92
N GLN A 35 11.94 -4.86 -6.19
CA GLN A 35 11.29 -3.68 -6.77
C GLN A 35 9.78 -3.87 -6.93
N ALA A 36 9.34 -5.03 -7.42
CA ALA A 36 7.93 -5.33 -7.60
C ALA A 36 7.12 -5.25 -6.29
N GLU A 37 7.71 -5.69 -5.17
CA GLU A 37 7.09 -5.58 -3.85
C GLU A 37 6.93 -4.12 -3.41
N ARG A 38 7.96 -3.32 -3.60
CA ARG A 38 7.92 -1.89 -3.26
C ARG A 38 6.93 -1.13 -4.12
N ASP A 39 6.87 -1.44 -5.41
CA ASP A 39 5.90 -0.84 -6.34
C ASP A 39 4.47 -1.22 -5.95
N ARG A 40 4.23 -2.49 -5.60
CA ARG A 40 2.93 -2.95 -5.09
C ARG A 40 2.56 -2.23 -3.79
N ALA A 41 3.48 -2.14 -2.83
CA ALA A 41 3.24 -1.45 -1.57
C ALA A 41 2.95 0.05 -1.77
N ALA A 42 3.70 0.71 -2.66
CA ALA A 42 3.49 2.10 -3.02
C ALA A 42 2.13 2.32 -3.70
N HIS A 43 1.70 1.38 -4.56
CA HIS A 43 0.40 1.41 -5.20
C HIS A 43 -0.76 1.18 -4.21
N ASN A 44 -0.65 0.16 -3.35
CA ASN A 44 -1.72 -0.23 -2.43
C ASN A 44 -1.87 0.73 -1.24
N SER A 45 -0.79 1.40 -0.80
CA SER A 45 -0.79 2.30 0.37
C SER A 45 -1.90 3.38 0.36
N PRO A 46 -2.05 4.22 -0.69
CA PRO A 46 -3.11 5.23 -0.72
C PRO A 46 -4.52 4.61 -0.75
N ILE A 47 -4.71 3.49 -1.44
CA ILE A 47 -5.99 2.78 -1.51
C ILE A 47 -6.40 2.28 -0.11
N LEU A 48 -5.45 1.69 0.63
CA LEU A 48 -5.67 1.23 2.00
C LEU A 48 -6.01 2.38 2.95
N ALA A 49 -5.37 3.54 2.79
CA ALA A 49 -5.67 4.73 3.57
C ALA A 49 -7.10 5.23 3.33
N GLU A 50 -7.56 5.26 2.06
CA GLU A 50 -8.94 5.66 1.74
C GLU A 50 -9.96 4.64 2.26
N ILE A 51 -9.69 3.34 2.16
CA ILE A 51 -10.54 2.28 2.75
C ILE A 51 -10.70 2.53 4.26
N ALA A 52 -9.61 2.79 4.98
CA ALA A 52 -9.66 3.08 6.41
C ALA A 52 -10.49 4.34 6.73
N ALA A 53 -10.38 5.39 5.91
CA ALA A 53 -11.17 6.61 6.06
C ALA A 53 -12.67 6.35 5.83
N LEU A 54 -13.03 5.55 4.83
CA LEU A 54 -14.41 5.16 4.55
C LEU A 54 -14.98 4.25 5.64
N ASP A 55 -14.19 3.29 6.13
CA ASP A 55 -14.59 2.42 7.24
C ASP A 55 -14.89 3.25 8.50
N ALA A 56 -14.08 4.26 8.81
CA ALA A 56 -14.35 5.19 9.91
C ALA A 56 -15.66 5.98 9.72
N ARG A 57 -15.93 6.46 8.49
CA ARG A 57 -17.19 7.16 8.14
C ARG A 57 -18.41 6.24 8.23
N ARG A 58 -18.23 4.91 8.11
CA ARG A 58 -19.31 3.91 8.21
C ARG A 58 -19.77 3.66 9.64
N VAL A 59 -18.93 3.95 10.65
CA VAL A 59 -19.22 3.66 12.07
C VAL A 59 -20.53 4.29 12.54
N ARG A 60 -20.72 5.59 12.27
CA ARG A 60 -21.92 6.30 12.72
C ARG A 60 -23.21 5.74 12.10
N PRO A 61 -23.39 5.70 10.76
CA PRO A 61 -24.62 5.17 10.20
C PRO A 61 -24.84 3.68 10.54
N ALA A 62 -23.77 2.90 10.79
CA ALA A 62 -23.91 1.53 11.29
C ALA A 62 -24.50 1.50 12.70
N ALA A 63 -24.05 2.40 13.58
CA ALA A 63 -24.57 2.52 14.93
C ALA A 63 -26.04 2.97 14.94
N GLU A 64 -26.42 3.94 14.10
CA GLU A 64 -27.81 4.41 13.99
C GLU A 64 -28.74 3.28 13.52
N VAL A 65 -28.33 2.51 12.51
CA VAL A 65 -29.09 1.33 12.04
C VAL A 65 -29.19 0.27 13.12
N ALA A 66 -28.08 -0.04 13.81
CA ALA A 66 -28.08 -1.02 14.90
C ALA A 66 -28.99 -0.60 16.06
N LEU A 67 -29.00 0.69 16.41
CA LEU A 67 -29.85 1.25 17.46
C LEU A 67 -31.34 1.17 17.09
N ALA A 68 -31.70 1.50 15.86
CA ALA A 68 -33.08 1.37 15.38
C ALA A 68 -33.57 -0.08 15.50
N LEU A 69 -32.76 -1.03 15.00
CA LEU A 69 -33.09 -2.46 15.09
C LEU A 69 -33.21 -2.94 16.54
N ALA A 70 -32.31 -2.53 17.42
CA ALA A 70 -32.34 -2.92 18.84
C ALA A 70 -33.56 -2.34 19.58
N SER A 71 -34.07 -1.19 19.15
CA SER A 71 -35.26 -0.55 19.73
C SER A 71 -36.58 -1.02 19.13
N GLY A 72 -36.55 -1.97 18.20
CA GLY A 72 -37.75 -2.48 17.51
C GLY A 72 -38.33 -1.50 16.48
N ASN A 73 -37.57 -0.48 16.10
CA ASN A 73 -37.96 0.51 15.10
C ASN A 73 -37.33 0.20 13.74
N PRO A 74 -37.99 0.52 12.62
CA PRO A 74 -37.35 0.43 11.31
C PRO A 74 -36.19 1.45 11.21
N PRO A 75 -35.03 1.06 10.67
CA PRO A 75 -33.94 1.99 10.40
C PRO A 75 -34.35 3.09 9.42
N ALA A 76 -33.80 4.29 9.57
CA ALA A 76 -34.06 5.37 8.63
C ALA A 76 -33.50 5.01 7.24
N PRO A 77 -34.26 5.20 6.14
CA PRO A 77 -33.80 4.89 4.79
C PRO A 77 -32.47 5.57 4.43
N ALA A 78 -32.29 6.82 4.86
CA ALA A 78 -31.06 7.58 4.60
C ALA A 78 -29.81 6.94 5.24
N ASP A 79 -29.94 6.31 6.41
CA ASP A 79 -28.80 5.63 7.06
C ASP A 79 -28.48 4.30 6.37
N LEU A 80 -29.50 3.58 5.90
CA LEU A 80 -29.34 2.38 5.09
C LEU A 80 -28.66 2.69 3.75
N ASP A 81 -29.12 3.71 3.03
CA ASP A 81 -28.54 4.14 1.76
C ASP A 81 -27.09 4.59 1.95
N ARG A 82 -26.81 5.33 3.02
CA ARG A 82 -25.45 5.77 3.36
C ARG A 82 -24.54 4.60 3.70
N LEU A 83 -25.02 3.61 4.45
CA LEU A 83 -24.27 2.38 4.73
C LEU A 83 -23.98 1.58 3.47
N ALA A 84 -24.99 1.40 2.61
CA ALA A 84 -24.86 0.68 1.36
C ALA A 84 -23.83 1.36 0.44
N SER A 85 -23.92 2.68 0.29
CA SER A 85 -22.99 3.48 -0.52
C SER A 85 -21.54 3.37 -0.01
N LEU A 86 -21.31 3.55 1.30
CA LEU A 86 -19.97 3.42 1.88
C LEU A 86 -19.41 1.99 1.72
N THR A 87 -20.26 0.98 1.89
CA THR A 87 -19.86 -0.43 1.73
C THR A 87 -19.51 -0.74 0.28
N ALA A 88 -20.27 -0.23 -0.68
CA ALA A 88 -19.97 -0.38 -2.11
C ALA A 88 -18.67 0.32 -2.49
N ALA A 89 -18.42 1.53 -1.98
CA ALA A 89 -17.16 2.26 -2.22
C ALA A 89 -15.94 1.49 -1.68
N ILE A 90 -16.03 0.94 -0.46
CA ILE A 90 -14.97 0.10 0.11
C ILE A 90 -14.75 -1.15 -0.74
N ALA A 91 -15.82 -1.82 -1.18
CA ALA A 91 -15.71 -3.01 -2.01
C ALA A 91 -15.05 -2.72 -3.36
N ALA A 92 -15.38 -1.58 -3.99
CA ALA A 92 -14.76 -1.13 -5.22
C ALA A 92 -13.25 -0.91 -5.04
N LEU A 93 -12.84 -0.15 -4.03
CA LEU A 93 -11.42 0.12 -3.74
C LEU A 93 -10.63 -1.16 -3.42
N ARG A 94 -11.24 -2.13 -2.72
CA ARG A 94 -10.60 -3.43 -2.48
C ARG A 94 -10.36 -4.22 -3.77
N GLY A 95 -11.20 -4.03 -4.78
CA GLY A 95 -11.01 -4.61 -6.12
C GLY A 95 -9.86 -3.99 -6.92
N GLU A 96 -9.37 -2.81 -6.53
CA GLU A 96 -8.24 -2.12 -7.17
C GLU A 96 -6.88 -2.53 -6.59
N LEU A 97 -6.85 -3.28 -5.47
CA LEU A 97 -5.60 -3.72 -4.85
C LEU A 97 -4.86 -4.71 -5.76
N GLN A 98 -3.56 -4.49 -5.91
CA GLN A 98 -2.68 -5.43 -6.62
C GLN A 98 -2.42 -6.67 -5.76
N PRO A 99 -2.57 -7.89 -6.32
CA PRO A 99 -2.33 -9.15 -5.62
C PRO A 99 -0.84 -9.47 -5.40
#